data_AF-A0A674JES7-F1
#
_entry.id   AF-A0A674JES7-F1
#
_cell.length_a   1.000
_cell.length_b   1.000
_cell.length_c   1.000
_cell.angle_alpha   90.00
_cell.angle_beta   90.00
_cell.angle_gamma   90.00
#
_symmetry.space_group_name_H-M   'P 1'
#
loop_
_entity.id
_entity.type
_entity.pdbx_description
1 polymer ?
#
loop_
_entity_poly.entity_id
_entity_poly.type
_entity_poly.pdbx_seq_one_letter_code
_entity_poly.pdbx_strand_id
1 'polypeptide(L)'
;MNKLLFWNTWICTSALTTSTSDVLVCPLRPVERFRNLRPEEVADLFQTTQMVGNVVEKHFCGTSLTISIQVCKLIGSKGFVSC
;
A
#
# COMPACT_ATOMS: atom_id res chain seq x y z
N MET A 1 16.56 1.48 16.47
CA MET A 1 16.53 2.40 15.30
C MET A 1 15.37 1.97 14.41
N ASN A 2 14.16 2.40 14.76
CA ASN A 2 12.92 1.97 14.10
C ASN A 2 12.63 2.92 12.93
N LYS A 3 13.34 2.73 11.82
CA LYS A 3 12.98 3.35 10.55
C LYS A 3 11.93 2.47 9.87
N LEU A 4 10.69 2.53 10.34
CA LEU A 4 9.55 2.26 9.47
C LEU A 4 9.60 3.35 8.40
N LEU A 5 10.13 2.95 7.24
CA LEU A 5 10.45 3.82 6.14
C LEU A 5 9.18 4.46 5.59
N PHE A 6 8.93 5.70 5.98
CA PHE A 6 8.13 6.64 5.19
C PHE A 6 8.84 6.83 3.84
N TRP A 7 8.36 6.15 2.79
CA TRP A 7 8.70 6.51 1.42
C TRP A 7 7.56 7.36 0.88
N ASN A 8 7.78 8.67 0.81
CA ASN A 8 7.01 9.51 -0.10
C ASN A 8 7.58 9.31 -1.51
N THR A 9 6.81 8.72 -2.42
CA THR A 9 6.75 9.26 -3.79
C THR A 9 5.75 10.42 -3.79
N TRP A 10 5.67 11.21 -4.87
CA TRP A 10 4.78 12.38 -4.92
C TRP A 10 3.27 12.05 -4.81
N ILE A 11 2.86 10.76 -4.85
CA ILE A 11 1.45 10.39 -5.01
C ILE A 11 0.98 9.21 -4.12
N CYS A 12 1.82 8.49 -3.34
CA CYS A 12 1.38 7.40 -2.44
C CYS A 12 1.92 7.52 -1.00
N THR A 13 1.22 6.90 -0.03
CA THR A 13 1.64 6.73 1.37
C THR A 13 1.49 5.27 1.79
N SER A 14 2.42 4.79 2.63
CA SER A 14 2.34 3.47 3.26
C SER A 14 2.30 3.55 4.79
N ALA A 15 1.47 2.73 5.45
CA ALA A 15 1.36 2.66 6.90
C ALA A 15 1.29 1.22 7.42
N LEU A 16 2.01 0.93 8.51
CA LEU A 16 1.94 -0.35 9.22
C LEU A 16 0.66 -0.41 10.05
N THR A 17 -0.08 -1.53 9.98
CA THR A 17 -1.29 -1.73 10.79
C THR A 17 -0.98 -2.46 12.11
N THR A 18 -1.84 -2.28 13.13
CA THR A 18 -1.49 -2.42 14.56
C THR A 18 -1.33 -3.83 15.14
N SER A 19 -1.27 -4.91 14.35
CA SER A 19 -1.12 -6.26 14.96
C SER A 19 -0.44 -7.35 14.14
N THR A 20 -0.23 -7.19 12.85
CA THR A 20 0.23 -8.25 11.95
C THR A 20 1.13 -7.61 10.90
N SER A 21 1.98 -8.37 10.22
CA SER A 21 2.95 -7.93 9.21
C SER A 21 2.38 -7.18 7.99
N ASP A 22 1.15 -6.68 8.10
CA ASP A 22 0.36 -6.05 7.07
C ASP A 22 0.71 -4.57 6.92
N VAL A 23 1.08 -4.20 5.69
CA VAL A 23 1.33 -2.81 5.31
C VAL A 23 0.28 -2.34 4.32
N LEU A 24 -0.34 -1.21 4.63
CA LEU A 24 -1.30 -0.55 3.77
C LEU A 24 -0.58 0.45 2.86
N VAL A 25 -0.84 0.41 1.55
CA VAL A 25 -0.41 1.41 0.57
C VAL A 25 -1.62 2.08 -0.05
N CYS A 26 -1.64 3.41 -0.08
CA CYS A 26 -2.73 4.21 -0.64
C CYS A 26 -2.25 5.39 -1.48
N PRO A 27 -3.04 5.81 -2.49
CA PRO A 27 -2.81 7.08 -3.15
C PRO A 27 -3.10 8.25 -2.19
N LEU A 28 -2.30 9.32 -2.30
CA LEU A 28 -2.42 10.57 -1.57
C LEU A 28 -3.71 11.30 -1.94
N ARG A 29 -4.05 11.33 -3.23
CA ARG A 29 -5.29 11.92 -3.71
C ARG A 29 -6.45 11.06 -3.20
N PRO A 30 -7.45 11.64 -2.51
CA PRO A 30 -8.65 10.91 -2.13
C PRO A 30 -9.39 10.47 -3.39
N VAL A 31 -9.52 9.17 -3.59
CA VAL A 31 -10.24 8.58 -4.71
C VAL A 31 -11.24 7.55 -4.19
N GLU A 32 -12.52 7.72 -4.56
CA GLU A 32 -13.62 6.86 -4.08
C GLU A 32 -13.55 5.44 -4.64
N ARG A 33 -13.07 5.28 -5.88
CA ARG A 33 -13.08 4.00 -6.60
C ARG A 33 -11.75 3.79 -7.33
N PHE A 34 -11.29 2.55 -7.40
CA PHE A 34 -10.09 2.19 -8.15
C PHE A 34 -10.11 2.68 -9.60
N ARG A 35 -11.28 2.64 -10.27
CA ARG A 35 -11.45 3.12 -11.66
C ARG A 35 -11.23 4.64 -11.85
N ASN A 36 -11.25 5.40 -10.75
CA ASN A 36 -11.08 6.86 -10.76
C ASN A 36 -9.61 7.27 -10.53
N LEU A 37 -8.72 6.28 -10.38
CA LEU A 37 -7.27 6.51 -10.39
C LEU A 37 -6.82 6.79 -11.82
N ARG A 38 -5.90 7.75 -11.94
CA ARG A 38 -5.21 8.03 -13.20
C ARG A 38 -4.19 6.91 -13.48
N PRO A 39 -3.85 6.63 -14.74
CA PRO A 39 -2.86 5.61 -15.08
C PRO A 39 -1.54 5.75 -14.30
N GLU A 40 -1.10 6.99 -14.07
CA GLU A 40 0.13 7.28 -13.32
C GLU A 40 0.00 6.91 -11.83
N GLU A 41 -1.19 7.09 -11.25
CA GLU A 41 -1.47 6.73 -9.86
C GLU A 41 -1.57 5.23 -9.67
N VAL A 42 -2.12 4.51 -10.66
CA VAL A 42 -2.14 3.04 -10.65
C VAL A 42 -0.71 2.52 -10.71
N ALA A 43 0.11 3.04 -11.62
CA ALA A 43 1.51 2.66 -11.74
C ALA A 43 2.30 2.91 -10.43
N ASP A 44 2.16 4.11 -9.86
CA ASP A 44 2.83 4.49 -8.61
C ASP A 44 2.36 3.62 -7.42
N LEU A 45 1.07 3.29 -7.35
CA LEU A 45 0.50 2.43 -6.31
C LEU A 45 1.14 1.03 -6.32
N PHE A 46 1.25 0.41 -7.49
CA PHE A 46 1.85 -0.93 -7.62
C PHE A 46 3.38 -0.90 -7.47
N GLN A 47 4.07 0.12 -7.96
CA GLN A 47 5.51 0.28 -7.74
C GLN A 47 5.84 0.45 -6.25
N THR A 48 5.06 1.27 -5.55
CA THR A 48 5.20 1.47 -4.10
C THR A 48 4.94 0.17 -3.35
N THR A 49 3.87 -0.55 -3.70
CA THR A 49 3.54 -1.87 -3.16
C THR A 49 4.70 -2.86 -3.31
N GLN A 50 5.32 -2.93 -4.49
CA GLN A 50 6.44 -3.83 -4.76
C GLN A 50 7.68 -3.48 -3.91
N MET A 51 8.01 -2.19 -3.79
CA MET A 51 9.16 -1.73 -2.98
C MET A 51 8.95 -2.03 -1.50
N VAL A 52 7.77 -1.71 -0.97
CA VAL A 52 7.38 -2.00 0.41
C VAL A 52 7.39 -3.50 0.66
N GLY A 53 6.83 -4.30 -0.25
CA GLY A 53 6.80 -5.75 -0.16
C GLY A 53 8.18 -6.38 0.04
N ASN A 54 9.17 -5.97 -0.76
CA ASN A 54 10.56 -6.44 -0.63
C ASN A 54 11.17 -6.09 0.74
N VAL A 55 10.80 -4.95 1.33
CA VAL A 55 11.27 -4.56 2.67
C VAL A 55 10.55 -5.38 3.75
N VAL A 56 9.23 -5.58 3.63
CA VAL A 56 8.42 -6.38 4.56
C VAL A 56 8.90 -7.83 4.57
N GLU A 57 9.08 -8.46 3.41
CA GLU A 57 9.58 -9.84 3.29
C GLU A 57 10.94 -10.00 3.99
N LYS A 58 11.88 -9.09 3.74
CA LYS A 58 13.21 -9.11 4.40
C LYS A 58 13.13 -8.86 5.89
N HIS A 59 12.25 -7.96 6.33
CA HIS A 59 12.13 -7.60 7.73
C HIS A 59 11.54 -8.72 8.58
N PHE A 60 10.53 -9.41 8.05
CA PHE A 60 9.85 -10.52 8.72
C PHE A 60 10.42 -11.90 8.37
N CYS A 61 11.49 -11.97 7.57
CA CYS A 61 12.05 -13.21 7.04
C CYS A 61 10.98 -14.08 6.34
N GLY A 62 10.02 -13.43 5.67
CA GLY A 62 8.93 -14.09 4.96
C GLY A 62 9.40 -14.75 3.67
N THR A 63 8.82 -15.90 3.33
CA THR A 63 9.07 -16.61 2.07
C THR A 63 8.02 -16.30 0.99
N SER A 64 6.98 -15.57 1.36
CA SER A 64 5.87 -15.16 0.49
C SER A 64 5.24 -13.89 1.03
N LEU A 65 4.74 -13.06 0.12
CA LEU A 65 3.96 -11.86 0.38
C LEU A 65 2.61 -11.97 -0.32
N THR A 66 1.53 -11.59 0.38
CA THR A 66 0.18 -11.60 -0.21
C THR A 66 -0.28 -10.17 -0.47
N ILE A 67 -0.38 -9.81 -1.74
CA ILE A 67 -0.89 -8.49 -2.14
C ILE A 67 -2.40 -8.57 -2.35
N SER A 68 -3.16 -7.82 -1.55
CA SER A 68 -4.62 -7.75 -1.64
C SER A 68 -5.09 -6.33 -1.96
N ILE A 69 -5.94 -6.19 -2.98
CA ILE A 69 -6.57 -4.91 -3.33
C ILE A 69 -8.03 -4.95 -2.92
N GLN A 70 -8.41 -4.08 -1.99
CA GLN A 70 -9.80 -3.95 -1.59
C GLN A 70 -10.49 -2.84 -2.40
N VAL A 71 -11.25 -3.23 -3.43
CA VAL A 71 -11.99 -2.32 -4.32
C VAL A 71 -13.43 -2.06 -3.81
N CYS A 72 -13.90 -2.84 -2.83
CA CYS A 72 -15.24 -2.73 -2.27
C CYS A 72 -15.22 -2.46 -0.77
N LYS A 73 -15.81 -1.34 -0.36
CA LYS A 73 -16.34 -1.13 1.00
C LYS A 73 -17.61 -0.30 0.91
N LEU A 74 -18.68 -0.79 1.54
CA LEU A 74 -19.80 0.04 1.99
C LEU A 74 -19.19 1.23 2.75
N ILE A 75 -19.46 2.46 2.27
CA ILE A 75 -19.22 3.75 2.93
C ILE A 75 -17.86 3.89 3.68
N GLY A 76 -16.90 4.56 3.03
CA GLY A 76 -15.84 5.32 3.75
C GLY A 76 -14.41 4.76 3.75
N SER A 77 -14.12 3.64 3.09
CA SER A 77 -12.72 3.16 2.93
C SER A 77 -12.22 3.44 1.51
N LYS A 78 -11.07 4.13 1.39
CA LYS A 78 -10.39 4.44 0.12
C LYS A 78 -9.90 3.13 -0.55
N GLY A 79 -9.55 3.15 -1.84
CA GLY A 79 -8.87 2.00 -2.46
C GLY A 79 -7.49 1.80 -1.83
N PHE A 80 -7.19 0.59 -1.37
CA PHE A 80 -5.94 0.25 -0.70
C PHE A 80 -5.32 -1.02 -1.25
N VAL A 81 -3.99 -1.08 -1.21
CA VAL A 81 -3.23 -2.32 -1.38
C VAL A 81 -2.66 -2.72 -0.03
N SER A 82 -2.91 -3.96 0.41
CA SER A 82 -2.30 -4.53 1.61
C SER A 82 -1.25 -5.55 1.19
N CYS A 83 -0.04 -5.46 1.78
CA CYS A 83 1.07 -6.40 1.61
C CYS A 83 1.29 -7.19 2.89
#